data_AF-S7Q677-F1
#
_entry.id   AF-S7Q677-F1
#
_cell.length_a   1.000
_cell.length_b   1.000
_cell.length_c   1.000
_cell.angle_alpha   90.00
_cell.angle_beta   90.00
_cell.angle_gamma   90.00
#
_symmetry.space_group_name_H-M   'P 1'
#
loop_
_entity.id
_entity.type
_entity.pdbx_description
1 polymer ?
#
loop_
_entity_poly.entity_id
_entity_poly.type
_entity_poly.pdbx_seq_one_letter_code
_entity_poly.pdbx_strand_id
1 'polypeptide(L)'
;MARQAAIVLNCVGPYRFYGEPVVKACIENGTSCIDISGEPQFLELMYWKYHQKAAEKGVYIIGSSGFDSIPADMGVIYTSNKINGTLTAVESFLTINSGPETRGPVHEFMHLERNCGP
;
A
#
# COMPACT_ATOMS: atom_id res chain seq x y z
N MET A 1 -19.51 -1.28 -13.55
CA MET A 1 -18.12 -1.76 -13.47
C MET A 1 -17.84 -2.48 -12.16
N ALA A 2 -17.89 -1.81 -10.99
CA ALA A 2 -17.61 -2.45 -9.69
C ALA A 2 -18.37 -3.78 -9.48
N ARG A 3 -19.70 -3.80 -9.62
CA ARG A 3 -20.55 -5.01 -9.45
C ARG A 3 -20.14 -6.25 -10.26
N GLN A 4 -19.41 -6.07 -11.36
CA GLN A 4 -18.98 -7.17 -12.23
C GLN A 4 -17.57 -7.68 -11.92
N ALA A 5 -16.87 -7.06 -10.97
CA ALA A 5 -15.52 -7.40 -10.59
C ALA A 5 -15.46 -7.90 -9.14
N ALA A 6 -14.54 -8.84 -8.88
CA ALA A 6 -14.17 -9.22 -7.52
C ALA A 6 -13.33 -8.11 -6.84
N ILE A 7 -12.45 -7.47 -7.63
CA ILE A 7 -11.52 -6.43 -7.18
C ILE A 7 -11.44 -5.32 -8.24
N VAL A 8 -11.42 -4.07 -7.81
CA VAL A 8 -11.08 -2.90 -8.64
C VAL A 8 -9.69 -2.41 -8.27
N LEU A 9 -8.82 -2.27 -9.28
CA LEU A 9 -7.50 -1.65 -9.15
C LEU A 9 -7.61 -0.18 -9.60
N ASN A 10 -7.54 0.75 -8.65
CA ASN A 10 -7.58 2.18 -8.93
C ASN A 10 -6.15 2.73 -9.01
N CYS A 11 -5.67 2.92 -10.24
CA CYS A 11 -4.28 3.31 -10.49
C CYS A 11 -4.11 4.77 -10.91
N VAL A 12 -5.17 5.59 -10.86
CA VAL A 12 -5.15 6.96 -11.40
C VAL A 12 -5.71 7.94 -10.38
N GLY A 13 -4.84 8.83 -9.93
CA GLY A 13 -5.21 9.98 -9.12
C GLY A 13 -5.61 11.21 -9.96
N PRO A 14 -5.79 12.39 -9.34
CA PRO A 14 -5.61 12.67 -7.91
C PRO A 14 -6.72 12.07 -7.03
N TYR A 15 -6.34 11.25 -6.04
CA TYR A 15 -7.25 10.45 -5.24
C TYR A 15 -8.08 11.29 -4.28
N ARG A 16 -7.52 12.38 -3.73
CA ARG A 16 -8.24 13.32 -2.86
C ARG A 16 -9.54 13.84 -3.49
N PHE A 17 -9.56 14.02 -4.80
CA PHE A 17 -10.72 14.58 -5.51
C PHE A 17 -11.63 13.51 -6.12
N TYR A 18 -11.05 12.40 -6.58
CA TYR A 18 -11.78 11.43 -7.41
C TYR A 18 -11.78 9.99 -6.86
N GLY A 19 -11.04 9.70 -5.79
CA GLY A 19 -10.91 8.35 -5.24
C GLY A 19 -12.13 7.89 -4.45
N GLU A 20 -12.77 8.79 -3.69
CA GLU A 20 -13.90 8.42 -2.80
C GLU A 20 -15.09 7.80 -3.57
N PRO A 21 -15.52 8.35 -4.72
CA PRO A 21 -16.57 7.71 -5.52
C PRO A 21 -16.26 6.26 -5.91
N VAL A 22 -15.00 5.92 -6.17
CA VAL A 22 -14.56 4.55 -6.52
C VAL A 22 -14.69 3.63 -5.31
N VAL A 23 -14.17 4.04 -4.16
CA VAL A 23 -14.27 3.28 -2.90
C VAL A 23 -15.73 3.04 -2.52
N LYS A 24 -16.55 4.10 -2.55
CA LYS A 24 -17.98 4.02 -2.25
C LYS A 24 -18.69 3.03 -3.16
N ALA A 25 -18.48 3.12 -4.47
CA ALA A 25 -19.09 2.22 -5.43
C ALA A 25 -18.66 0.75 -5.21
N CYS A 26 -17.40 0.51 -4.85
CA CYS A 26 -16.90 -0.83 -4.54
C CYS A 26 -17.62 -1.43 -3.32
N ILE A 27 -17.69 -0.69 -2.22
CA ILE A 27 -18.36 -1.15 -0.98
C ILE A 27 -19.85 -1.41 -1.20
N GLU A 28 -20.55 -0.49 -1.87
CA GLU A 28 -21.99 -0.63 -2.13
C GLU A 28 -22.32 -1.89 -2.95
N ASN A 29 -21.40 -2.30 -3.82
CA ASN A 29 -21.58 -3.45 -4.72
C ASN A 29 -20.91 -4.74 -4.22
N GLY A 30 -20.28 -4.76 -3.04
CA GLY A 30 -19.61 -5.95 -2.51
C GLY A 30 -18.32 -6.30 -3.25
N THR A 31 -17.63 -5.30 -3.78
CA THR A 31 -16.36 -5.43 -4.50
C THR A 31 -15.23 -4.86 -3.66
N SER A 32 -14.07 -5.53 -3.65
CA SER A 32 -12.88 -4.98 -2.99
C SER A 32 -12.18 -3.93 -3.86
N CYS A 33 -11.49 -2.98 -3.25
CA CYS A 33 -10.76 -1.92 -3.95
C CYS A 33 -9.31 -1.89 -3.48
N ILE A 34 -8.38 -1.78 -4.42
CA ILE A 34 -6.96 -1.58 -4.17
C ILE A 34 -6.50 -0.36 -4.95
N ASP A 35 -5.69 0.52 -4.34
CA ASP A 35 -5.11 1.67 -5.02
C ASP A 35 -3.61 1.83 -4.79
N ILE A 36 -2.97 2.65 -5.62
CA ILE A 36 -1.55 3.03 -5.49
C ILE A 36 -1.39 4.44 -4.91
N SER A 37 -2.37 4.92 -4.12
CA SER A 37 -2.37 6.27 -3.60
C SER A 37 -1.27 6.47 -2.56
N GLY A 38 -0.46 7.51 -2.76
CA GLY A 38 0.45 8.06 -1.77
C GLY A 38 -0.11 9.31 -1.06
N GLU A 39 -1.42 9.57 -1.14
CA GLU A 39 -2.04 10.80 -0.61
C GLU A 39 -2.58 10.58 0.83
N PRO A 40 -1.90 11.04 1.90
CA PRO A 40 -2.24 10.65 3.27
C PRO A 40 -3.64 11.05 3.69
N GLN A 41 -4.09 12.24 3.28
CA GLN A 41 -5.43 12.73 3.61
C GLN A 41 -6.52 11.87 2.96
N PHE A 42 -6.28 11.34 1.76
CA PHE A 42 -7.23 10.44 1.11
C PHE A 42 -7.29 9.10 1.86
N LEU A 43 -6.13 8.50 2.15
CA LEU A 43 -6.02 7.21 2.84
C LEU A 43 -6.71 7.24 4.21
N GLU A 44 -6.39 8.23 5.04
CA GLU A 44 -6.96 8.39 6.37
C GLU A 44 -8.47 8.64 6.31
N LEU A 45 -8.93 9.49 5.38
CA LEU A 45 -10.34 9.79 5.20
C LEU A 45 -11.15 8.57 4.76
N MET A 46 -10.60 7.74 3.86
CA MET A 46 -11.28 6.52 3.41
C MET A 46 -11.39 5.51 4.54
N TYR A 47 -10.33 5.32 5.32
CA TYR A 47 -10.37 4.50 6.52
C TYR A 47 -11.45 5.00 7.49
N TRP A 48 -11.40 6.27 7.87
CA TRP A 48 -12.33 6.86 8.82
C TRP A 48 -13.80 6.74 8.40
N LYS A 49 -14.10 7.01 7.12
CA LYS A 49 -15.48 7.00 6.61
C LYS A 49 -16.03 5.60 6.35
N TYR A 50 -15.19 4.66 5.93
CA TYR A 50 -15.67 3.44 5.28
C TYR A 50 -15.23 2.14 5.94
N HIS A 51 -14.32 2.16 6.93
CA HIS A 51 -13.83 0.94 7.59
C HIS A 51 -14.95 0.01 8.07
N GLN A 52 -15.92 0.53 8.83
CA GLN A 52 -17.03 -0.29 9.35
C GLN A 52 -17.91 -0.86 8.22
N LYS A 53 -18.26 -0.03 7.23
CA LYS A 53 -19.10 -0.46 6.09
C LYS A 53 -18.42 -1.51 5.23
N ALA A 54 -17.11 -1.39 5.02
CA ALA A 54 -16.32 -2.38 4.29
C ALA A 54 -16.30 -3.71 5.04
N ALA A 55 -16.12 -3.68 6.37
CA ALA A 55 -16.16 -4.87 7.22
C ALA A 55 -17.54 -5.55 7.20
N GLU A 56 -18.63 -4.80 7.36
CA GLU A 56 -20.01 -5.31 7.28
C GLU A 56 -20.32 -5.96 5.92
N LYS A 57 -19.77 -5.39 4.84
CA LYS A 57 -19.91 -5.91 3.48
C LYS A 57 -18.96 -7.07 3.17
N GLY A 58 -17.98 -7.35 4.02
CA GLY A 58 -16.97 -8.38 3.80
C GLY A 58 -16.02 -8.06 2.63
N VAL A 59 -15.74 -6.77 2.38
CA VAL A 59 -14.84 -6.32 1.31
C VAL A 59 -13.61 -5.62 1.86
N TYR A 60 -12.53 -5.65 1.11
CA TYR A 60 -11.26 -5.02 1.47
C TYR A 60 -11.08 -3.72 0.70
N ILE A 61 -10.65 -2.66 1.40
CA ILE A 61 -10.24 -1.38 0.81
C ILE A 61 -8.79 -1.16 1.24
N ILE A 62 -7.86 -1.35 0.30
CA ILE A 62 -6.42 -1.33 0.57
C ILE A 62 -5.80 -0.19 -0.25
N GLY A 63 -5.35 0.86 0.43
CA GLY A 63 -4.61 1.93 -0.21
C GLY A 63 -3.12 1.68 -0.22
N SER A 64 -2.36 2.56 -0.87
CA SER A 64 -0.89 2.56 -0.83
C SER A 64 -0.29 1.19 -1.23
N SER A 65 -0.83 0.53 -2.25
CA SER A 65 -0.33 -0.76 -2.75
C SER A 65 0.55 -0.56 -3.99
N GLY A 66 1.44 0.44 -3.92
CA GLY A 66 2.34 0.81 -4.99
C GLY A 66 3.76 0.26 -4.82
N PHE A 67 4.63 0.66 -5.74
CA PHE A 67 6.04 0.27 -5.73
C PHE A 67 6.79 0.76 -4.49
N ASP A 68 6.48 1.93 -3.95
CA ASP A 68 7.18 2.45 -2.76
C ASP A 68 6.72 1.78 -1.45
N SER A 69 5.56 1.13 -1.47
CA SER A 69 4.89 0.64 -0.25
C SER A 69 5.00 -0.87 -0.10
N ILE A 70 4.73 -1.63 -1.18
CA ILE A 70 4.73 -3.10 -1.12
C ILE A 70 6.10 -3.66 -0.70
N PRO A 71 7.23 -3.25 -1.32
CA PRO A 71 8.54 -3.73 -0.91
C PRO A 71 8.89 -3.32 0.52
N ALA A 72 8.55 -2.10 0.93
CA ALA A 72 8.77 -1.63 2.30
C ALA A 72 8.02 -2.51 3.32
N ASP A 73 6.72 -2.74 3.12
CA ASP A 73 5.89 -3.60 3.97
C ASP A 73 6.42 -5.04 4.01
N MET A 74 6.69 -5.63 2.84
CA MET A 74 7.25 -6.97 2.71
C MET A 74 8.62 -7.07 3.37
N GLY A 75 9.41 -6.01 3.30
CA GLY A 75 10.72 -5.88 3.90
C GLY A 75 10.71 -5.97 5.42
N VAL A 76 9.83 -5.20 6.04
CA VAL A 76 9.62 -5.22 7.49
C VAL A 76 9.13 -6.60 7.93
N ILE A 77 8.13 -7.17 7.23
CA ILE A 77 7.59 -8.50 7.53
C ILE A 77 8.67 -9.58 7.42
N TYR A 78 9.41 -9.60 6.30
CA TYR A 78 10.48 -10.56 6.06
C TYR A 78 11.54 -10.48 7.15
N THR A 79 12.00 -9.27 7.46
CA THR A 79 13.07 -9.03 8.44
C THR A 79 12.63 -9.43 9.84
N SER A 80 11.42 -9.04 10.24
CA SER A 80 10.82 -9.44 11.53
C SER A 80 10.79 -10.96 11.70
N ASN A 81 10.41 -11.70 10.65
CA ASN A 81 10.37 -13.16 10.66
C ASN A 81 11.74 -13.85 10.67
N LYS A 82 12.84 -13.13 10.38
CA LYS A 82 14.20 -13.67 10.28
C LYS A 82 15.06 -13.42 11.50
N ILE A 83 14.60 -12.58 12.43
CA ILE A 83 15.35 -12.28 13.65
C ILE A 83 14.71 -12.95 14.86
N ASN A 84 15.56 -13.48 15.73
CA ASN A 84 15.14 -13.90 17.07
C ASN A 84 15.37 -12.73 18.02
N GLY A 85 14.35 -11.91 18.21
CA GLY A 85 14.40 -10.71 19.05
C GLY A 85 13.44 -9.64 18.57
N THR A 86 13.51 -8.46 19.20
CA THR A 86 12.66 -7.32 18.84
C THR A 86 13.30 -6.54 17.70
N LEU A 87 12.57 -6.37 16.59
CA LEU A 87 12.96 -5.48 15.49
C LEU A 87 12.77 -4.03 15.93
N THR A 88 13.86 -3.26 16.05
CA THR A 88 13.79 -1.86 16.52
C THR A 88 13.79 -0.85 15.38
N ALA A 89 14.46 -1.16 14.27
CA ALA A 89 14.53 -0.30 13.10
C ALA A 89 14.78 -1.14 11.84
N VAL A 90 14.28 -0.64 10.70
CA VAL A 90 14.62 -1.10 9.35
C VAL A 90 14.83 0.14 8.51
N GLU A 91 15.96 0.21 7.82
CA GLU A 91 16.22 1.28 6.86
C GLU A 91 16.16 0.69 5.45
N SER A 92 15.36 1.29 4.57
CA SER A 92 15.32 0.95 3.15
C SER A 92 15.99 2.04 2.32
N PHE A 93 16.77 1.61 1.33
CA PHE A 93 17.48 2.47 0.40
C PHE A 93 17.00 2.15 -1.01
N LEU A 94 16.57 3.19 -1.72
CA LEU A 94 16.11 3.10 -3.09
C LEU A 94 17.13 3.71 -4.03
N THR A 95 17.62 2.92 -4.99
CA THR A 95 18.44 3.41 -6.10
C THR A 95 17.67 3.29 -7.40
N ILE A 96 17.40 4.43 -8.02
CA ILE A 96 16.75 4.50 -9.34
C ILE A 96 17.83 4.77 -10.38
N ASN A 97 18.17 3.75 -11.15
CA ASN A 97 19.02 3.94 -12.33
C ASN A 97 18.16 4.43 -13.48
N SER A 98 18.54 5.51 -14.16
CA SER A 98 17.82 6.00 -15.35
C SER A 98 18.74 5.91 -16.57
N GLY A 99 18.28 5.25 -17.63
CA GLY A 99 18.99 5.18 -18.91
C GLY A 99 18.41 6.17 -19.94
N PRO A 100 19.07 6.35 -21.11
CA PRO A 100 18.62 7.28 -22.15
C PRO A 100 17.24 6.95 -22.74
N GLU A 101 16.84 5.67 -22.75
CA GLU A 101 15.60 5.21 -23.41
C GLU A 101 14.61 4.50 -22.47
N THR A 102 14.97 4.24 -21.21
CA THR A 102 14.11 3.57 -20.23
C THR A 102 14.39 4.08 -18.81
N ARG A 103 13.35 4.21 -17.99
CA ARG A 103 13.50 4.19 -16.53
C ARG A 103 14.18 2.85 -16.22
N GLY A 104 15.46 2.91 -15.85
CA GLY A 104 16.28 1.71 -15.63
C GLY A 104 15.80 0.95 -14.39
N PRO A 105 16.48 -0.16 -14.03
CA PRO A 105 16.06 -1.00 -12.93
C PRO A 105 16.03 -0.19 -11.64
N VAL A 106 14.94 -0.34 -10.90
CA VAL A 106 14.80 0.21 -9.56
C VAL A 106 15.26 -0.88 -8.58
N HIS A 107 16.30 -0.57 -7.81
CA HIS A 107 16.81 -1.48 -6.79
C HIS A 107 16.48 -0.94 -5.42
N GLU A 108 15.80 -1.75 -4.61
CA GLU A 108 15.52 -1.47 -3.21
C GLU A 108 16.31 -2.43 -2.34
N PHE A 109 17.10 -1.87 -1.43
CA PHE A 109 17.91 -2.61 -0.47
C PHE A 109 17.44 -2.27 0.93
N MET A 110 17.39 -3.26 1.82
CA MET A 110 17.07 -3.05 3.23
C MET A 110 18.31 -3.29 4.06
N HIS A 111 18.71 -2.28 4.83
CA HIS A 111 19.75 -2.39 5.83
C HIS A 111 19.10 -2.63 7.20
N LEU A 112 19.70 -3.55 7.95
CA LEU A 112 19.20 -3.97 9.25
C LEU A 112 20.11 -3.44 10.34
N GLU A 113 19.57 -2.55 11.17
CA GLU A 113 20.19 -2.22 12.45
C GLU A 113 19.64 -3.17 13.53
N ARG A 114 20.51 -4.05 14.03
CA ARG A 114 20.21 -4.83 15.22
C ARG A 114 20.71 -4.05 16.43
N ASN A 115 19.80 -3.74 17.34
CA ASN A 115 20.23 -3.33 18.68
C ASN A 115 20.57 -4.61 19.47
N CYS A 116 21.84 -5.01 19.40
CA CYS A 116 22.40 -5.98 20.34
C CYS A 116 22.57 -5.27 21.69
N GLY A 117 21.47 -5.03 22.40
CA GLY A 117 21.53 -4.70 23.82
C GLY A 117 22.23 -5.84 24.58
N PRO A 118 22.87 -5.55 25.74
CA PRO A 118 23.54 -6.57 26.54
C PRO A 118 22.62 -7.71 26.99
#